data_AF-A0A7S3X5B1-F1
#
_entry.id   AF-A0A7S3X5B1-F1
#
_cell.length_a   1.000
_cell.length_b   1.000
_cell.length_c   1.000
_cell.angle_alpha   90.00
_cell.angle_beta   90.00
_cell.angle_gamma   90.00
#
_symmetry.space_group_name_H-M   'P 1'
#
loop_
_entity.id
_entity.type
_entity.pdbx_description
1 polymer ?
#
loop_
_entity_poly.entity_id
_entity_poly.type
_entity_poly.pdbx_seq_one_letter_code
_entity_poly.pdbx_strand_id
1 'polypeptide(L)'
;PQLKAKMITKKSFGSRFFCQEQTVNGWLKVEGEEGWLLGHMQGIDGVGQAAMVVDGSDDAVMAVPDYEAQGLCCLEVVTEDVEVFSSPSREDVLLGYRRFGEYLFAQVQNFQGWVRLHGEDGWVRLHG
;
A
#
# COMPACT_ATOMS: atom_id res chain seq x y z
N PRO A 1 -4.21 0.47 -10.62
CA PRO A 1 -3.51 -0.51 -11.49
C PRO A 1 -4.44 -1.68 -11.80
N GLN A 2 -4.34 -2.32 -12.96
CA GLN A 2 -5.19 -3.46 -13.33
C GLN A 2 -4.48 -4.38 -14.32
N LEU A 3 -4.82 -5.67 -14.32
CA LEU A 3 -4.19 -6.71 -15.15
C LEU A 3 -4.23 -6.41 -16.66
N LYS A 4 -5.32 -5.80 -17.14
CA LYS A 4 -5.51 -5.50 -18.56
C LYS A 4 -4.85 -4.19 -19.02
N ALA A 5 -4.14 -3.49 -18.13
CA ALA A 5 -3.42 -2.27 -18.49
C ALA A 5 -2.29 -2.58 -19.48
N LYS A 6 -1.94 -1.61 -20.32
CA LYS A 6 -0.80 -1.74 -21.24
C LYS A 6 0.47 -1.99 -20.44
N MET A 7 1.15 -3.09 -20.73
CA MET A 7 2.47 -3.37 -20.17
C MET A 7 3.49 -2.39 -20.74
N ILE A 8 4.26 -1.76 -19.84
CA ILE A 8 5.30 -0.77 -20.21
C ILE A 8 6.72 -1.27 -19.95
N THR A 9 6.91 -2.18 -18.99
CA THR A 9 8.22 -2.77 -18.66
C THR A 9 8.06 -4.19 -18.12
N LYS A 10 9.16 -4.94 -18.07
CA LYS A 10 9.28 -6.26 -17.44
C LYS A 10 10.53 -6.30 -16.57
N LYS A 11 10.44 -6.96 -15.41
CA LYS A 11 11.61 -7.28 -14.57
C LYS A 11 12.00 -8.73 -14.77
N SER A 12 13.31 -9.00 -14.74
CA SER A 12 13.83 -10.37 -14.85
C SER A 12 13.87 -11.04 -13.48
N PHE A 13 13.83 -12.38 -13.47
CA PHE A 13 14.04 -13.14 -12.24
C PHE A 13 15.35 -12.75 -11.55
N GLY A 14 15.31 -12.61 -10.23
CA GLY A 14 16.47 -12.19 -9.41
C GLY A 14 16.80 -10.69 -9.47
N SER A 15 16.08 -9.90 -10.26
CA SER A 15 16.24 -8.44 -10.26
C SER A 15 15.76 -7.84 -8.94
N ARG A 16 16.48 -6.84 -8.45
CA ARG A 16 16.09 -6.05 -7.27
C ARG A 16 15.61 -4.68 -7.72
N PHE A 17 14.61 -4.15 -7.03
CA PHE A 17 14.05 -2.84 -7.26
C PHE A 17 13.48 -2.30 -5.96
N PHE A 18 13.32 -0.98 -5.88
CA PHE A 18 12.71 -0.31 -4.74
C PHE A 18 11.24 -0.02 -5.05
N CYS A 19 10.43 0.03 -4.00
CA CYS A 19 9.02 0.38 -4.09
C CYS A 19 8.69 1.44 -3.05
N GLN A 20 7.84 2.39 -3.44
CA GLN A 20 7.38 3.46 -2.56
C GLN A 20 6.06 3.10 -1.89
N GLU A 21 5.19 2.41 -2.64
CA GLU A 21 3.83 2.13 -2.24
C GLU A 21 3.41 0.73 -2.70
N GLN A 22 2.39 0.20 -2.04
CA GLN A 22 1.69 -1.01 -2.42
C GLN A 22 0.18 -0.76 -2.34
N THR A 23 -0.58 -1.21 -3.33
CA THR A 23 -2.04 -1.29 -3.19
C THR A 23 -2.42 -2.46 -2.27
N VAL A 24 -3.54 -2.36 -1.57
CA VAL A 24 -4.03 -3.46 -0.69
C VAL A 24 -4.34 -4.75 -1.46
N ASN A 25 -4.50 -4.68 -2.80
CA ASN A 25 -4.58 -5.85 -3.69
C ASN A 25 -3.25 -6.20 -4.38
N GLY A 26 -2.10 -5.87 -3.78
CA GLY A 26 -0.81 -6.47 -4.11
C GLY A 26 -0.06 -5.88 -5.30
N TRP A 27 -0.41 -4.68 -5.77
CA TRP A 27 0.38 -3.97 -6.79
C TRP A 27 1.43 -3.10 -6.15
N LEU A 28 2.67 -3.21 -6.59
CA LEU A 28 3.84 -2.49 -6.10
C LEU A 28 4.15 -1.30 -7.01
N LYS A 29 4.25 -0.10 -6.46
CA LYS A 29 4.69 1.10 -7.17
C LYS A 29 6.21 1.11 -7.21
N VAL A 30 6.79 0.93 -8.40
CA VAL A 30 8.25 0.91 -8.57
C VAL A 30 8.81 2.32 -8.45
N GLU A 31 9.85 2.47 -7.63
CA GLU A 31 10.54 3.74 -7.43
C GLU A 31 11.37 4.12 -8.66
N GLY A 32 11.33 5.40 -9.05
CA GLY A 32 12.09 5.91 -10.19
C GLY A 32 11.60 5.44 -11.56
N GLU A 33 10.53 4.63 -11.61
CA GLU A 33 9.95 4.09 -12.84
C GLU A 33 8.45 4.38 -12.93
N GLU A 34 7.97 4.57 -14.15
CA GLU A 34 6.54 4.61 -14.38
C GLU A 34 5.92 3.21 -14.23
N GLY A 35 4.66 3.17 -13.78
CA GLY A 35 3.89 1.94 -13.68
C GLY A 35 3.86 1.28 -12.31
N TRP A 36 3.34 0.06 -12.33
CA TRP A 36 3.08 -0.80 -11.19
C TRP A 36 3.47 -2.23 -11.55
N LEU A 37 4.02 -2.98 -10.60
CA LEU A 37 4.36 -4.39 -10.73
C LEU A 37 3.42 -5.22 -9.84
N LEU A 38 2.88 -6.32 -10.36
CA LEU A 38 2.05 -7.20 -9.53
C LEU A 38 2.95 -8.05 -8.64
N GLY A 39 2.88 -7.86 -7.31
CA GLY A 39 3.73 -8.59 -6.35
C GLY A 39 3.30 -10.04 -6.16
N HIS A 40 1.99 -10.33 -6.32
CA HIS A 40 1.44 -11.67 -6.25
C HIS A 40 0.49 -11.92 -7.43
N MET A 41 0.82 -12.90 -8.26
CA MET A 41 0.08 -13.26 -9.47
C MET A 41 -1.12 -14.17 -9.22
N GLN A 42 -1.35 -14.62 -7.97
CA GLN A 42 -2.54 -15.41 -7.59
C GLN A 42 -2.72 -16.71 -8.40
N GLY A 43 -1.62 -17.30 -8.87
CA GLY A 43 -1.67 -18.49 -9.72
C GLY A 43 -2.02 -18.18 -11.19
N ILE A 44 -2.13 -16.91 -11.60
CA ILE A 44 -2.15 -16.54 -13.01
C ILE A 44 -0.88 -17.08 -13.66
N ASP A 45 -1.04 -17.84 -14.74
CA ASP A 45 0.03 -18.56 -15.43
C ASP A 45 0.85 -19.50 -14.51
N GLY A 46 0.25 -19.98 -13.41
CA GLY A 46 0.92 -20.84 -12.42
C GLY A 46 1.88 -20.08 -11.49
N VAL A 47 1.91 -18.75 -11.56
CA VAL A 47 2.81 -17.92 -10.75
C VAL A 47 2.08 -17.48 -9.47
N GLY A 48 2.60 -17.89 -8.32
CA GLY A 48 2.13 -17.43 -7.01
C GLY A 48 2.69 -16.04 -6.68
N GLN A 49 3.83 -16.02 -6.01
CA GLN A 49 4.53 -14.78 -5.64
C GLN A 49 5.49 -14.35 -6.76
N ALA A 50 5.34 -13.12 -7.25
CA ALA A 50 6.17 -12.55 -8.31
C ALA A 50 7.25 -11.60 -7.76
N ALA A 51 7.04 -11.05 -6.58
CA ALA A 51 8.03 -10.28 -5.84
C ALA A 51 7.90 -10.55 -4.34
N MET A 52 9.03 -10.52 -3.64
CA MET A 52 9.09 -10.63 -2.19
C MET A 52 10.04 -9.57 -1.64
N VAL A 53 9.82 -9.19 -0.38
CA VAL A 53 10.77 -8.35 0.36
C VAL A 53 12.07 -9.14 0.50
N VAL A 54 13.21 -8.46 0.32
CA VAL A 54 14.54 -9.06 0.50
C VAL A 54 14.83 -9.15 2.00
N ASP A 55 15.32 -10.32 2.44
CA ASP A 55 15.74 -10.54 3.83
C ASP A 55 16.69 -9.44 4.33
N GLY A 56 16.48 -8.99 5.58
CA GLY A 56 17.22 -7.88 6.20
C GLY A 56 16.61 -6.50 6.00
N SER A 57 15.45 -6.41 5.34
CA SER A 57 14.60 -5.20 5.29
C SER A 57 13.68 -5.14 6.52
N ASP A 58 14.26 -5.16 7.71
CA ASP A 58 13.52 -5.22 8.98
C ASP A 58 12.67 -3.97 9.24
N ASP A 59 12.94 -2.88 8.51
CA ASP A 59 12.24 -1.60 8.65
C ASP A 59 10.95 -1.51 7.83
N ALA A 60 10.68 -2.46 6.93
CA ALA A 60 9.48 -2.43 6.08
C ALA A 60 8.24 -2.87 6.86
N VAL A 61 7.43 -1.89 7.27
CA VAL A 61 6.19 -2.13 8.02
C VAL A 61 4.99 -1.90 7.13
N MET A 62 4.22 -2.96 6.89
CA MET A 62 2.95 -2.89 6.18
C MET A 62 1.83 -2.55 7.15
N ALA A 63 1.03 -1.54 6.80
CA ALA A 63 -0.12 -1.12 7.58
C ALA A 63 -1.23 -2.19 7.57
N VAL A 64 -1.48 -2.76 6.39
CA VAL A 64 -2.43 -3.84 6.13
C VAL A 64 -1.64 -5.01 5.52
N PRO A 65 -1.29 -6.04 6.31
CA PRO A 65 -0.49 -7.17 5.82
C PRO A 65 -1.30 -8.11 4.91
N ASP A 66 -2.62 -8.14 5.09
CA ASP A 66 -3.52 -9.03 4.37
C ASP A 66 -3.85 -8.52 2.97
N TYR A 67 -4.08 -9.48 2.07
CA TYR A 67 -4.46 -9.20 0.69
C TYR A 67 -5.96 -8.95 0.56
N GLU A 68 -6.33 -7.81 -0.03
CA GLU A 68 -7.73 -7.42 -0.24
C GLU A 68 -8.11 -7.48 -1.72
N ALA A 69 -8.80 -8.55 -2.15
CA ALA A 69 -9.12 -8.78 -3.56
C ALA A 69 -9.94 -7.65 -4.21
N GLN A 70 -10.76 -6.96 -3.44
CA GLN A 70 -11.58 -5.84 -3.91
C GLN A 70 -10.76 -4.57 -4.18
N GLY A 71 -9.49 -4.53 -3.75
CA GLY A 71 -8.64 -3.36 -3.89
C GLY A 71 -8.99 -2.23 -2.91
N LEU A 72 -9.78 -2.54 -1.89
CA LEU A 72 -10.15 -1.65 -0.79
C LEU A 72 -10.10 -2.44 0.52
N CYS A 73 -9.52 -1.84 1.54
CA CYS A 73 -9.53 -2.33 2.91
C CYS A 73 -10.42 -1.42 3.74
N CYS A 74 -11.36 -1.99 4.50
CA CYS A 74 -12.19 -1.25 5.46
C CYS A 74 -11.56 -1.39 6.84
N LEU A 75 -11.24 -0.27 7.48
CA LEU A 75 -10.58 -0.21 8.78
C LEU A 75 -11.50 0.55 9.75
N GLU A 76 -11.72 0.01 10.94
CA GLU A 76 -12.44 0.72 12.01
C GLU A 76 -11.45 1.49 12.88
N VAL A 77 -11.78 2.73 13.23
CA VAL A 77 -11.00 3.52 14.19
C VAL A 77 -11.28 3.01 15.60
N VAL A 78 -10.28 2.38 16.23
CA VAL A 78 -10.37 1.77 17.55
C VAL A 78 -9.76 2.61 18.69
N THR A 79 -9.22 3.78 18.36
CA THR A 79 -8.71 4.79 19.31
C THR A 79 -9.67 5.97 19.39
N GLU A 80 -9.48 6.89 20.35
CA GLU A 80 -10.34 8.07 20.52
C GLU A 80 -10.43 8.90 19.23
N ASP A 81 -9.26 9.22 18.67
CA ASP A 81 -9.11 9.81 17.35
C ASP A 81 -7.87 9.26 16.63
N VAL A 82 -7.81 9.55 15.33
CA VAL A 82 -6.67 9.31 14.45
C VAL A 82 -6.48 10.53 13.55
N GLU A 83 -5.24 10.98 13.45
CA GLU A 83 -4.84 12.12 12.62
C GLU A 83 -4.76 11.74 11.13
N VAL A 84 -5.26 12.63 10.27
CA VAL A 84 -5.19 12.51 8.81
C VAL A 84 -4.24 13.57 8.28
N PHE A 85 -3.17 13.17 7.60
CA PHE A 85 -2.11 14.05 7.08
C PHE A 85 -2.14 14.14 5.55
N SER A 86 -1.63 15.22 4.96
CA SER A 86 -1.57 15.41 3.51
C SER A 86 -0.59 14.48 2.79
N SER A 87 0.46 14.03 3.49
CA SER A 87 1.42 13.02 3.03
C SER A 87 1.72 12.05 4.18
N PRO A 88 2.41 10.92 3.94
CA PRO A 88 2.69 9.93 4.98
C PRO A 88 3.83 10.38 5.91
N SER A 89 3.65 11.51 6.57
CA SER A 89 4.57 12.10 7.54
C SER A 89 3.78 12.84 8.61
N ARG A 90 4.19 12.68 9.87
CA ARG A 90 3.60 13.43 11.02
C ARG A 90 4.01 14.90 11.04
N GLU A 91 5.00 15.27 10.24
CA GLU A 91 5.48 16.66 10.14
C GLU A 91 4.75 17.46 9.04
N ASP A 92 3.89 16.80 8.26
CA ASP A 92 3.17 17.43 7.17
C ASP A 92 1.82 18.02 7.63
N VAL A 93 1.07 18.61 6.70
CA VAL A 93 -0.19 19.30 6.99
C VAL A 93 -1.23 18.32 7.53
N LEU A 94 -1.69 18.57 8.76
CA LEU A 94 -2.85 17.92 9.34
C LEU A 94 -4.13 18.38 8.63
N LEU A 95 -4.79 17.46 7.94
CA LEU A 95 -6.05 17.69 7.22
C LEU A 95 -7.27 17.54 8.13
N GLY A 96 -7.17 16.75 9.19
CA GLY A 96 -8.24 16.57 10.17
C GLY A 96 -8.07 15.32 11.01
N TYR A 97 -9.19 14.88 11.60
CA TYR A 97 -9.26 13.73 12.49
C TYR A 97 -10.35 12.77 12.05
N ARG A 98 -10.18 11.50 12.40
CA ARG A 98 -11.20 10.46 12.35
C ARG A 98 -11.45 9.94 13.76
N ARG A 99 -12.70 9.70 14.11
CA ARG A 99 -13.11 9.42 15.50
C ARG A 99 -13.35 7.93 15.72
N PHE A 100 -13.28 7.52 16.98
CA PHE A 100 -13.66 6.18 17.43
C PHE A 100 -14.96 5.67 16.77
N GLY A 101 -14.92 4.47 16.22
CA GLY A 101 -16.04 3.80 15.54
C GLY A 101 -16.31 4.27 14.11
N GLU A 102 -15.58 5.26 13.59
CA GLU A 102 -15.63 5.61 12.16
C GLU A 102 -14.89 4.56 11.31
N TYR A 103 -15.33 4.42 10.07
CA TYR A 103 -14.72 3.52 9.10
C TYR A 103 -13.87 4.29 8.09
N LEU A 104 -12.66 3.81 7.85
CA LEU A 104 -11.71 4.30 6.86
C LEU A 104 -11.62 3.30 5.73
N PHE A 105 -11.66 3.78 4.49
CA PHE A 105 -11.43 2.95 3.32
C PHE A 105 -10.04 3.24 2.79
N ALA A 106 -9.16 2.25 2.76
CA ALA A 106 -7.80 2.39 2.27
C ALA A 106 -7.59 1.62 0.96
N GLN A 107 -6.88 2.21 0.02
CA GLN A 107 -6.55 1.57 -1.26
C GLN A 107 -5.04 1.33 -1.45
N VAL A 108 -4.22 2.20 -0.88
CA VAL A 108 -2.77 2.21 -1.01
C VAL A 108 -2.15 2.32 0.38
N GLN A 109 -0.98 1.73 0.55
CA GLN A 109 -0.16 1.85 1.75
C GLN A 109 1.30 2.01 1.37
N ASN A 110 2.11 2.52 2.28
CA ASN A 110 3.56 2.51 2.14
C ASN A 110 4.20 1.48 3.08
N PHE A 111 5.52 1.35 2.99
CA PHE A 111 6.31 0.43 3.81
C PHE A 111 6.73 1.04 5.16
N GLN A 112 6.03 2.07 5.62
CA GLN A 112 6.25 2.77 6.89
C GLN A 112 4.99 2.79 7.77
N GLY A 113 4.05 1.89 7.51
CA GLY A 113 2.81 1.75 8.29
C GLY A 113 1.74 2.80 8.02
N TRP A 114 1.81 3.51 6.88
CA TRP A 114 0.78 4.46 6.47
C TRP A 114 -0.16 3.87 5.43
N VAL A 115 -1.44 4.22 5.54
CA VAL A 115 -2.46 3.99 4.51
C VAL A 115 -2.94 5.30 3.93
N ARG A 116 -3.23 5.30 2.63
CA ARG A 116 -3.89 6.39 1.92
C ARG A 116 -5.38 6.11 1.82
N LEU A 117 -6.18 7.09 2.21
CA LEU A 117 -7.63 7.01 2.19
C LEU A 117 -8.18 6.99 0.76
N HIS A 118 -9.29 6.29 0.58
CA HIS A 118 -10.02 6.16 -0.68
C HIS A 118 -11.26 7.04 -0.65
N GLY A 119 -11.47 7.80 -1.74
CA GLY A 119 -12.61 8.73 -1.85
C GLY A 119 -12.36 10.08 -1.18
N GLU A 120 -11.24 10.24 -0.48
CA GLU A 120 -10.82 11.49 0.15
C GLU A 120 -9.30 11.62 0.18
N ASP A 121 -8.83 12.85 0.39
CA ASP A 121 -7.40 13.13 0.50
C ASP A 121 -6.91 12.82 1.92
N GLY A 122 -5.76 12.17 1.99
CA GLY A 122 -5.00 12.06 3.22
C GLY A 122 -4.44 10.68 3.50
N TRP A 123 -3.55 10.67 4.49
CA TRP A 123 -2.81 9.53 4.96
C TRP A 123 -3.04 9.36 6.45
N VAL A 124 -3.17 8.10 6.86
CA VAL A 124 -3.36 7.70 8.24
C VAL A 124 -2.27 6.70 8.59
N ARG A 125 -1.65 6.86 9.76
CA ARG A 125 -0.65 5.92 10.27
C ARG A 125 -1.33 4.89 11.16
N LEU A 126 -1.20 3.60 10.83
CA LEU A 126 -1.79 2.51 11.62
C LEU A 126 -0.83 1.96 12.68
N HIS A 127 0.49 2.02 12.44
CA HIS A 127 1.52 1.52 13.33
C HIS A 127 2.33 2.67 13.93
N GLY A 128 2.23 2.87 15.25
CA GLY A 128 2.91 3.92 16.01
C GLY A 128 4.34 3.58 16.39
#